data_AF-A0A1A3MPX4-F1
#
_entry.id   AF-A0A1A3MPX4-F1
#
_cell.length_a   1.000
_cell.length_b   1.000
_cell.length_c   1.000
_cell.angle_alpha   90.00
_cell.angle_beta   90.00
_cell.angle_gamma   90.00
#
_symmetry.space_group_name_H-M   'P 1'
#
loop_
_entity.id
_entity.type
_entity.pdbx_description
1 polymer ?
#
loop_
_entity_poly.entity_id
_entity_poly.type
_entity_poly.pdbx_seq_one_letter_code
_entity_poly.pdbx_strand_id
1 'polypeptide(L)'
;MPSIDIDRDAAHEAAQRELNKPIYPEHSVTDQIVDKINEFLMRLLQKTSQVSGGWFTVTVLLILVVIGVIVAVHIARRTMRTNRGRDHGLFDAGQLTAAQHRATAESFAAEGNWSAAIRHRLRAVARELEETGVLTPVPGRTANELATNAGTALPHLTAELTQAATAFNDVTYGERPGTQAAYQLISDLDDHLRTRPAAASSVAQPAVPNPWAQVR
;
A
#
# COMPACT_ATOMS: atom_id res chain seq x y z
N MET A 1 -26.50 48.38 -8.78
CA MET A 1 -26.64 46.95 -8.45
C MET A 1 -27.96 46.80 -7.70
N PRO A 2 -28.95 46.05 -8.21
CA PRO A 2 -30.19 45.85 -7.47
C PRO A 2 -29.89 44.93 -6.28
N SER A 3 -30.25 45.37 -5.08
CA SER A 3 -30.20 44.55 -3.86
C SER A 3 -31.31 43.51 -3.96
N ILE A 4 -30.94 42.23 -3.93
CA ILE A 4 -31.90 41.14 -3.82
C ILE A 4 -32.52 41.23 -2.43
N ASP A 5 -33.77 41.68 -2.36
CA ASP A 5 -34.56 41.71 -1.12
C ASP A 5 -35.24 40.34 -0.98
N ILE A 6 -34.68 39.47 -0.13
CA ILE A 6 -35.28 38.17 0.18
C ILE A 6 -36.12 38.36 1.44
N ASP A 7 -37.43 38.16 1.31
CA ASP A 7 -38.36 38.23 2.42
C ASP A 7 -38.02 37.18 3.50
N ARG A 8 -38.34 37.49 4.76
CA ARG A 8 -37.99 36.70 5.94
C ARG A 8 -38.45 35.24 5.80
N ASP A 9 -39.64 35.03 5.25
CA ASP A 9 -40.21 33.69 5.09
C ASP A 9 -39.46 32.90 4.01
N ALA A 10 -39.04 33.56 2.93
CA ALA A 10 -38.23 32.94 1.87
C ALA A 10 -36.82 32.58 2.38
N ALA A 11 -36.23 33.40 3.25
CA ALA A 11 -34.97 33.09 3.91
C ALA A 11 -35.10 31.92 4.89
N HIS A 12 -36.23 31.83 5.60
CA HIS A 12 -36.49 30.75 6.56
C HIS A 12 -36.66 29.40 5.86
N GLU A 13 -37.41 29.35 4.76
CA GLU A 13 -37.51 28.14 3.94
C GLU A 13 -36.18 27.74 3.31
N ALA A 14 -35.39 28.71 2.83
CA ALA A 14 -34.07 28.44 2.26
C ALA A 14 -33.13 27.82 3.30
N ALA A 15 -33.17 28.31 4.54
CA ALA A 15 -32.40 27.75 5.66
C ALA A 15 -32.88 26.34 6.04
N GLN A 16 -34.19 26.08 6.09
CA GLN A 16 -34.72 24.75 6.35
C GLN A 16 -34.33 23.74 5.26
N ARG A 17 -34.35 24.14 3.98
CA ARG A 17 -33.89 23.31 2.87
C ARG A 17 -32.41 22.96 2.99
N GLU A 18 -31.59 23.87 3.49
CA GLU A 18 -30.16 23.63 3.68
C GLU A 18 -29.87 22.75 4.91
N LEU A 19 -30.61 22.94 6.00
CA LEU A 19 -30.50 22.13 7.23
C LEU A 19 -31.00 20.69 7.06
N ASN A 20 -31.97 20.47 6.18
CA ASN A 20 -32.48 19.12 5.86
C ASN A 20 -31.59 18.36 4.86
N LYS A 21 -30.47 18.94 4.40
CA LYS A 21 -29.48 18.18 3.64
C LYS A 21 -28.78 17.22 4.60
N PRO A 22 -28.85 15.90 4.38
CA PRO A 22 -28.11 14.95 5.20
C PRO A 22 -26.59 15.21 5.05
N ILE A 23 -25.93 15.57 6.16
CA ILE A 23 -24.48 15.86 6.22
C ILE A 23 -23.64 14.55 6.24
N TYR A 24 -24.30 13.39 6.37
CA TYR A 24 -23.66 12.08 6.26
C TYR A 24 -24.21 11.33 5.04
N PRO A 25 -23.34 10.88 4.11
CA PRO A 25 -23.72 9.94 3.07
C PRO A 25 -24.19 8.62 3.70
N GLU A 26 -25.33 8.10 3.23
CA GLU A 26 -25.84 6.79 3.59
C GLU A 26 -24.97 5.63 3.03
N HIS A 27 -24.93 4.55 3.81
CA HIS A 27 -24.39 3.22 3.54
C HIS A 27 -22.91 3.14 3.15
N SER A 28 -22.06 3.06 4.19
CA SER A 28 -20.68 2.68 4.03
C SER A 28 -20.61 1.21 3.59
N VAL A 29 -19.73 0.88 2.64
CA VAL A 29 -19.34 -0.51 2.34
C VAL A 29 -18.88 -1.28 3.59
N THR A 30 -18.45 -0.54 4.61
CA THR A 30 -18.13 -1.05 5.95
C THR A 30 -19.37 -1.63 6.65
N ASP A 31 -20.54 -1.01 6.52
CA ASP A 31 -21.79 -1.52 7.10
C ASP A 31 -22.18 -2.85 6.47
N GLN A 32 -22.02 -2.99 5.14
CA GLN A 32 -22.28 -4.24 4.45
C GLN A 32 -21.32 -5.37 4.87
N ILE A 33 -20.08 -5.03 5.24
CA ILE A 33 -19.10 -6.00 5.74
C ILE A 33 -19.44 -6.40 7.19
N VAL A 34 -19.79 -5.42 8.03
CA VAL A 34 -20.21 -5.65 9.42
C VAL A 34 -21.49 -6.50 9.46
N ASP A 35 -22.44 -6.23 8.57
CA ASP A 35 -23.68 -7.00 8.44
C ASP A 35 -23.40 -8.44 8.02
N LYS A 36 -22.51 -8.66 7.04
CA LYS A 36 -22.09 -10.02 6.63
C LYS A 36 -21.38 -10.77 7.76
N ILE A 37 -20.56 -10.08 8.56
CA ILE A 37 -19.88 -10.67 9.72
C ILE A 37 -20.89 -11.05 10.80
N ASN A 38 -21.82 -10.15 11.14
CA ASN A 38 -22.86 -10.40 12.12
C ASN A 38 -23.79 -11.55 11.69
N GLU A 39 -24.17 -11.59 10.42
CA GLU A 39 -24.97 -12.67 9.85
C GLU A 39 -24.25 -14.02 9.94
N PHE A 40 -22.95 -14.04 9.61
CA PHE A 40 -22.13 -15.23 9.76
C PHE A 40 -22.07 -15.70 11.23
N LEU A 41 -21.87 -14.76 12.16
CA LEU A 41 -21.77 -15.04 13.60
C LEU A 41 -23.09 -15.59 14.16
N MET A 42 -24.23 -15.01 13.76
CA MET A 42 -25.56 -15.49 14.14
C MET A 42 -25.87 -16.87 13.56
N ARG A 43 -25.54 -17.11 12.28
CA ARG A 43 -25.69 -18.43 11.65
C ARG A 43 -24.85 -19.49 12.35
N LEU A 44 -23.66 -19.13 12.83
CA LEU A 44 -22.80 -20.03 13.59
C LEU A 44 -23.41 -20.33 14.97
N LEU A 45 -23.89 -19.30 15.69
CA LEU A 45 -24.51 -19.44 17.00
C LEU A 45 -25.80 -20.28 16.97
N GLN A 46 -26.61 -20.11 15.93
CA GLN A 46 -27.83 -20.90 15.69
C GLN A 46 -27.50 -22.36 15.36
N LYS A 47 -26.44 -22.61 14.58
CA LYS A 47 -25.99 -23.97 14.29
C LYS A 47 -25.40 -24.65 15.53
N THR A 48 -24.77 -23.92 16.44
CA THR A 48 -24.27 -24.49 17.70
C THR A 48 -25.37 -24.85 18.69
N SER A 49 -26.57 -24.27 18.59
CA SER A 49 -27.69 -24.54 19.51
C SER A 49 -28.53 -25.77 19.13
N GLN A 50 -28.36 -26.32 17.92
CA GLN A 50 -29.07 -27.52 17.47
C GLN A 50 -28.26 -28.83 17.56
N VAL A 51 -27.01 -28.77 18.03
CA VAL A 51 -26.07 -29.88 17.89
C VAL A 51 -25.80 -30.51 19.25
N SER A 52 -26.26 -31.77 19.42
CA SER A 52 -25.99 -32.57 20.62
C SER A 52 -24.47 -32.74 20.84
N GLY A 53 -24.05 -32.73 22.10
CA GLY A 53 -22.68 -32.42 22.57
C GLY A 53 -21.50 -33.23 22.01
N GLY A 54 -21.71 -34.22 21.14
CA GLY A 54 -20.65 -34.94 20.43
C GLY A 54 -20.16 -34.26 19.15
N TRP A 55 -21.02 -33.52 18.43
CA TRP A 55 -20.63 -32.88 17.16
C TRP A 55 -19.99 -31.50 17.34
N PHE A 56 -20.15 -30.88 18.52
CA PHE A 56 -19.54 -29.59 18.82
C PHE A 56 -18.02 -29.66 18.76
N THR A 57 -17.42 -30.67 19.38
CA THR A 57 -15.96 -30.90 19.37
C THR A 57 -15.44 -31.20 17.96
N VAL A 58 -16.17 -32.01 17.18
CA VAL A 58 -15.83 -32.31 15.78
C VAL A 58 -15.90 -31.05 14.91
N THR A 59 -16.90 -30.19 15.13
CA THR A 59 -17.07 -28.95 14.38
C THR A 59 -15.98 -27.93 14.73
N VAL A 60 -15.66 -27.78 16.02
CA VAL A 60 -14.56 -26.92 16.49
C VAL A 60 -13.22 -27.42 15.95
N LEU A 61 -12.98 -28.73 15.98
CA LEU A 61 -11.77 -29.33 15.41
C LEU A 61 -11.68 -29.07 13.90
N LEU A 62 -12.77 -29.24 13.16
CA LEU A 62 -12.81 -28.99 11.71
C LEU A 62 -12.55 -27.51 11.40
N ILE A 63 -13.12 -26.59 12.18
CA ILE A 63 -12.84 -25.15 12.05
C ILE A 63 -11.36 -24.85 12.31
N LEU A 64 -10.77 -25.41 13.37
CA LEU A 64 -9.34 -25.25 13.66
C LEU A 64 -8.45 -25.82 12.55
N VAL A 65 -8.82 -26.96 11.96
CA VAL A 65 -8.12 -27.54 10.81
C VAL A 65 -8.23 -26.63 9.58
N VAL A 66 -9.42 -26.11 9.28
CA VAL A 66 -9.63 -25.19 8.15
C VAL A 66 -8.82 -23.89 8.36
N ILE A 67 -8.85 -23.31 9.55
CA ILE A 67 -8.02 -22.15 9.90
C ILE A 67 -6.53 -22.49 9.74
N GLY A 68 -6.10 -23.64 10.27
CA GLY A 68 -4.72 -24.12 10.15
C GLY A 68 -4.28 -24.31 8.70
N VAL A 69 -5.13 -24.85 7.83
CA VAL A 69 -4.88 -24.98 6.39
C VAL A 69 -4.82 -23.62 5.72
N ILE A 70 -5.72 -22.70 6.03
CA ILE A 70 -5.69 -21.33 5.49
C ILE A 70 -4.38 -20.64 5.89
N VAL A 71 -3.99 -20.70 7.16
CA VAL A 71 -2.73 -20.13 7.66
C VAL A 71 -1.52 -20.81 7.02
N ALA A 72 -1.52 -22.15 6.91
CA ALA A 72 -0.44 -22.91 6.29
C ALA A 72 -0.30 -22.58 4.80
N VAL A 73 -1.40 -22.48 4.05
CA VAL A 73 -1.41 -22.05 2.65
C VAL A 73 -0.97 -20.61 2.52
N HIS A 74 -1.40 -19.72 3.42
CA HIS A 74 -0.99 -18.32 3.43
C HIS A 74 0.53 -18.18 3.67
N ILE A 75 1.08 -18.92 4.64
CA ILE A 75 2.52 -18.96 4.93
C ILE A 75 3.28 -19.63 3.78
N ALA A 76 2.82 -20.79 3.27
CA ALA A 76 3.46 -21.49 2.17
C ALA A 76 3.48 -20.66 0.88
N ARG A 77 2.38 -19.95 0.56
CA ARG A 77 2.34 -19.01 -0.57
C ARG A 77 3.27 -17.82 -0.36
N ARG A 78 3.43 -17.35 0.90
CA ARG A 78 4.37 -16.28 1.27
C ARG A 78 5.83 -16.74 1.17
N THR A 79 6.14 -17.98 1.57
CA THR A 79 7.50 -18.55 1.59
C THR A 79 7.93 -19.12 0.23
N MET A 80 7.01 -19.65 -0.58
CA MET A 80 7.34 -20.15 -1.92
C MET A 80 7.55 -19.02 -2.94
N ARG A 81 7.03 -17.82 -2.68
CA ARG A 81 7.27 -16.64 -3.53
C ARG A 81 8.62 -15.95 -3.26
N THR A 82 9.34 -16.35 -2.22
CA THR A 82 10.65 -15.77 -1.85
C THR A 82 11.86 -16.58 -2.31
N ASN A 83 11.70 -17.61 -3.16
CA ASN A 83 12.83 -18.46 -3.59
C ASN A 83 13.19 -18.40 -5.08
N ARG A 84 12.99 -17.26 -5.73
CA ARG A 84 13.57 -16.99 -7.07
C ARG A 84 14.22 -15.60 -7.08
N GLY A 85 15.47 -15.55 -6.64
CA GLY A 85 16.33 -14.36 -6.70
C GLY A 85 17.47 -14.48 -5.70
N ARG A 86 18.59 -15.07 -6.15
CA ARG A 86 19.85 -15.16 -5.40
C ARG A 86 20.51 -13.78 -5.24
N ASP A 87 21.29 -13.67 -4.16
CA ASP A 87 22.41 -12.76 -3.92
C ASP A 87 22.15 -11.26 -3.81
N HIS A 88 21.74 -10.76 -2.64
CA HIS A 88 22.24 -9.49 -2.10
C HIS A 88 22.44 -9.60 -0.57
N GLY A 89 23.62 -9.19 -0.11
CA GLY A 89 24.26 -9.65 1.13
C GLY A 89 23.58 -9.24 2.45
N LEU A 90 23.44 -10.24 3.33
CA LEU A 90 23.80 -10.32 4.76
C LEU A 90 23.67 -9.13 5.74
N PHE A 91 23.06 -8.00 5.37
CA PHE A 91 22.70 -6.92 6.30
C PHE A 91 21.22 -6.50 6.23
N ASP A 92 20.43 -7.10 5.35
CA ASP A 92 19.04 -6.69 5.10
C ASP A 92 18.01 -7.79 5.38
N ALA A 93 18.20 -8.55 6.46
CA ALA A 93 17.27 -9.60 6.86
C ALA A 93 15.90 -9.08 7.35
N GLY A 94 15.65 -7.75 7.28
CA GLY A 94 14.48 -7.10 7.85
C GLY A 94 13.70 -6.18 6.91
N GLN A 95 14.26 -5.66 5.80
CA GLN A 95 13.51 -4.79 4.90
C GLN A 95 13.02 -5.54 3.66
N LEU A 96 11.80 -5.21 3.24
CA LEU A 96 11.22 -5.79 2.03
C LEU A 96 11.91 -5.17 0.81
N THR A 97 12.25 -6.00 -0.16
CA THR A 97 12.74 -5.57 -1.49
C THR A 97 11.67 -4.79 -2.24
N ALA A 98 12.07 -4.05 -3.29
CA ALA A 98 11.12 -3.31 -4.14
C ALA A 98 10.05 -4.25 -4.72
N ALA A 99 10.45 -5.41 -5.22
CA ALA A 99 9.56 -6.43 -5.77
C ALA A 99 8.56 -6.98 -4.73
N GLN A 100 8.97 -7.18 -3.48
CA GLN A 100 8.07 -7.62 -2.40
C GLN A 100 7.05 -6.54 -2.03
N HIS A 101 7.47 -5.27 -2.01
CA HIS A 101 6.56 -4.15 -1.83
C HIS A 101 5.52 -4.07 -2.97
N ARG A 102 5.92 -4.27 -4.23
CA ARG A 102 4.98 -4.34 -5.38
C ARG A 102 3.97 -5.45 -5.22
N ALA A 103 4.42 -6.67 -4.92
CA ALA A 103 3.53 -7.82 -4.76
C ALA A 103 2.52 -7.62 -3.63
N THR A 104 2.93 -6.95 -2.54
CA THR A 104 2.04 -6.58 -1.44
C THR A 104 1.06 -5.47 -1.84
N ALA A 105 1.52 -4.50 -2.65
CA ALA A 105 0.65 -3.45 -3.17
C ALA A 105 -0.43 -4.02 -4.10
N GLU A 106 -0.06 -4.95 -4.97
CA GLU A 106 -0.98 -5.66 -5.89
C GLU A 106 -2.03 -6.47 -5.14
N SER A 107 -1.68 -7.15 -4.04
CA SER A 107 -2.67 -7.88 -3.23
C SER A 107 -3.70 -6.93 -2.61
N PHE A 108 -3.26 -5.81 -2.05
CA PHE A 108 -4.18 -4.80 -1.52
C PHE A 108 -5.05 -4.16 -2.60
N ALA A 109 -4.50 -3.92 -3.79
CA ALA A 109 -5.25 -3.42 -4.93
C ALA A 109 -6.33 -4.43 -5.37
N ALA A 110 -6.02 -5.73 -5.40
CA ALA A 110 -6.98 -6.78 -5.72
C ALA A 110 -8.12 -6.89 -4.69
N GLU A 111 -7.86 -6.53 -3.44
CA GLU A 111 -8.86 -6.46 -2.37
C GLU A 111 -9.64 -5.12 -2.36
N GLY A 112 -9.31 -4.18 -3.24
CA GLY A 112 -9.90 -2.83 -3.25
C GLY A 112 -9.39 -1.92 -2.12
N ASN A 113 -8.36 -2.34 -1.38
CA ASN A 113 -7.73 -1.53 -0.34
C ASN A 113 -6.67 -0.60 -0.94
N TRP A 114 -7.15 0.44 -1.63
CA TRP A 114 -6.31 1.38 -2.36
C TRP A 114 -5.33 2.14 -1.46
N SER A 115 -5.71 2.51 -0.24
CA SER A 115 -4.82 3.22 0.69
C SER A 115 -3.61 2.37 1.08
N ALA A 116 -3.81 1.06 1.36
CA ALA A 116 -2.69 0.16 1.62
C ALA A 116 -1.85 -0.10 0.35
N ALA A 117 -2.50 -0.25 -0.80
CA ALA A 117 -1.84 -0.43 -2.08
C ALA A 117 -0.91 0.76 -2.43
N ILE A 118 -1.40 1.99 -2.29
CA ILE A 118 -0.64 3.24 -2.51
C ILE A 118 0.59 3.29 -1.60
N ARG A 119 0.41 3.02 -0.29
CA ARG A 119 1.53 3.02 0.67
C ARG A 119 2.60 1.99 0.32
N HIS A 120 2.22 0.78 -0.10
CA HIS A 120 3.19 -0.23 -0.49
C HIS A 120 3.82 0.05 -1.86
N ARG A 121 3.09 0.62 -2.83
CA ARG A 121 3.65 0.96 -4.14
C ARG A 121 4.66 2.11 -4.05
N LEU A 122 4.41 3.15 -3.24
CA LEU A 122 5.41 4.20 -3.04
C LEU A 122 6.67 3.67 -2.33
N ARG A 123 6.51 2.74 -1.38
CA ARG A 123 7.67 2.05 -0.76
C ARG A 123 8.46 1.23 -1.79
N ALA A 124 7.79 0.60 -2.75
CA ALA A 124 8.47 -0.07 -3.85
C ALA A 124 9.29 0.92 -4.69
N VAL A 125 8.74 2.07 -5.04
CA VAL A 125 9.44 3.14 -5.77
C VAL A 125 10.68 3.61 -5.00
N ALA A 126 10.52 3.93 -3.72
CA ALA A 126 11.63 4.35 -2.87
C ALA A 126 12.74 3.30 -2.84
N ARG A 127 12.33 2.02 -2.67
CA ARG A 127 13.27 0.92 -2.58
C ARG A 127 13.95 0.61 -3.91
N GLU A 128 13.26 0.72 -5.04
CA GLU A 128 13.87 0.57 -6.37
C GLU A 128 14.94 1.63 -6.61
N LEU A 129 14.67 2.89 -6.26
CA LEU A 129 15.63 3.99 -6.37
C LEU A 129 16.88 3.76 -5.50
N GLU A 130 16.72 3.11 -4.34
CA GLU A 130 17.82 2.71 -3.46
C GLU A 130 18.59 1.48 -3.99
N GLU A 131 17.88 0.44 -4.44
CA GLU A 131 18.46 -0.80 -4.97
C GLU A 131 19.25 -0.55 -6.26
N THR A 132 18.80 0.38 -7.09
CA THR A 132 19.48 0.81 -8.32
C THR A 132 20.58 1.85 -8.10
N GLY A 133 20.76 2.33 -6.87
CA GLY A 133 21.77 3.33 -6.51
C GLY A 133 21.47 4.75 -6.99
N VAL A 134 20.24 5.04 -7.43
CA VAL A 134 19.81 6.42 -7.76
C VAL A 134 19.74 7.28 -6.49
N LEU A 135 19.35 6.69 -5.36
CA LEU A 135 19.33 7.35 -4.06
C LEU A 135 20.10 6.54 -3.03
N THR A 136 20.80 7.22 -2.12
CA THR A 136 21.38 6.59 -0.94
C THR A 136 20.25 6.24 0.06
N PRO A 137 20.26 5.06 0.69
CA PRO A 137 19.29 4.72 1.74
C PRO A 137 19.38 5.66 2.95
N VAL A 138 18.25 6.21 3.39
CA VAL A 138 18.17 7.07 4.58
C VAL A 138 16.99 6.63 5.46
N PRO A 139 17.22 6.25 6.72
CA PRO A 139 16.16 5.95 7.66
C PRO A 139 15.20 7.13 7.83
N GLY A 140 13.89 6.88 7.75
CA GLY A 140 12.88 7.90 8.02
C GLY A 140 12.66 8.93 6.90
N ARG A 141 13.20 8.71 5.70
CA ARG A 141 12.94 9.58 4.53
C ARG A 141 11.45 9.75 4.30
N THR A 142 11.02 11.01 4.18
CA THR A 142 9.63 11.35 3.86
C THR A 142 9.32 11.24 2.37
N ALA A 143 8.03 11.17 2.01
CA ALA A 143 7.61 11.12 0.60
C ALA A 143 8.01 12.38 -0.18
N ASN A 144 7.98 13.56 0.44
CA ASN A 144 8.40 14.82 -0.20
C ASN A 144 9.90 14.87 -0.43
N GLU A 145 10.70 14.41 0.53
CA GLU A 145 12.16 14.29 0.36
C GLU A 145 12.51 13.26 -0.70
N LEU A 146 11.78 12.15 -0.76
CA LEU A 146 11.91 11.17 -1.85
C LEU A 146 11.68 11.85 -3.20
N ALA A 147 10.56 12.55 -3.38
CA ALA A 147 10.22 13.23 -4.63
C ALA A 147 11.25 14.30 -5.02
N THR A 148 11.71 15.09 -4.06
CA THR A 148 12.69 16.17 -4.28
C THR A 148 14.05 15.61 -4.69
N ASN A 149 14.56 14.63 -3.95
CA ASN A 149 15.87 14.04 -4.21
C ASN A 149 15.86 13.20 -5.49
N ALA A 150 14.82 12.38 -5.69
CA ALA A 150 14.65 11.60 -6.91
C ALA A 150 14.45 12.50 -8.13
N GLY A 151 13.68 13.59 -8.01
CA GLY A 151 13.47 14.56 -9.09
C GLY A 151 14.77 15.28 -9.49
N THR A 152 15.68 15.50 -8.54
CA THR A 152 17.02 16.03 -8.84
C THR A 152 17.84 15.05 -9.69
N ALA A 153 17.77 13.75 -9.39
CA ALA A 153 18.47 12.71 -10.15
C ALA A 153 17.76 12.33 -11.47
N LEU A 154 16.43 12.49 -11.51
CA LEU A 154 15.54 12.09 -12.61
C LEU A 154 14.60 13.26 -12.98
N PRO A 155 15.12 14.34 -13.61
CA PRO A 155 14.32 15.55 -13.83
C PRO A 155 13.04 15.32 -14.65
N HIS A 156 13.05 14.37 -15.58
CA HIS A 156 11.91 14.00 -16.43
C HIS A 156 10.75 13.35 -15.67
N LEU A 157 10.98 12.79 -14.46
CA LEU A 157 9.94 12.18 -13.62
C LEU A 157 9.52 13.08 -12.44
N THR A 158 10.03 14.31 -12.35
CA THR A 158 9.78 15.21 -11.21
C THR A 158 8.28 15.40 -10.94
N ALA A 159 7.48 15.59 -11.99
CA ALA A 159 6.04 15.78 -11.87
C ALA A 159 5.34 14.53 -11.32
N GLU A 160 5.69 13.35 -11.84
CA GLU A 160 5.13 12.07 -11.40
C GLU A 160 5.52 11.75 -9.97
N LEU A 161 6.79 11.95 -9.61
CA LEU A 161 7.31 11.78 -8.25
C LEU A 161 6.59 12.70 -7.25
N THR A 162 6.36 13.95 -7.63
CA THR A 162 5.63 14.91 -6.79
C THR A 162 4.18 14.49 -6.60
N GLN A 163 3.49 14.10 -7.68
CA GLN A 163 2.11 13.61 -7.61
C GLN A 163 2.00 12.32 -6.78
N ALA A 164 2.96 11.40 -6.90
CA ALA A 164 3.02 10.18 -6.10
C ALA A 164 3.21 10.48 -4.60
N ALA A 165 4.06 11.44 -4.25
CA ALA A 165 4.24 11.89 -2.88
C ALA A 165 2.96 12.54 -2.32
N THR A 166 2.29 13.38 -3.11
CA THR A 166 0.99 13.96 -2.74
C THR A 166 -0.05 12.88 -2.49
N ALA A 167 -0.21 11.92 -3.41
CA ALA A 167 -1.16 10.82 -3.27
C ALA A 167 -0.91 9.98 -2.00
N PHE A 168 0.36 9.72 -1.68
CA PHE A 168 0.74 9.03 -0.44
C PHE A 168 0.40 9.84 0.80
N ASN A 169 0.71 11.13 0.81
CA ASN A 169 0.43 12.00 1.95
C ASN A 169 -1.08 12.15 2.18
N ASP A 170 -1.86 12.29 1.11
CA ASP A 170 -3.31 12.38 1.15
C ASP A 170 -3.93 11.15 1.85
N VAL A 171 -3.46 9.94 1.52
CA VAL A 171 -4.00 8.71 2.14
C VAL A 171 -3.41 8.38 3.50
N THR A 172 -2.20 8.87 3.81
CA THR A 172 -1.49 8.53 5.05
C THR A 172 -1.74 9.55 6.16
N TYR A 173 -1.81 10.82 5.80
CA TYR A 173 -1.90 11.96 6.73
C TYR A 173 -3.11 12.85 6.46
N GLY A 174 -3.61 12.89 5.21
CA GLY A 174 -4.72 13.75 4.81
C GLY A 174 -6.12 13.17 5.04
N GLU A 175 -6.22 11.98 5.64
CA GLU A 175 -7.47 11.23 5.86
C GLU A 175 -8.34 11.05 4.60
N ARG A 176 -7.72 11.12 3.41
CA ARG A 176 -8.42 10.93 2.14
C ARG A 176 -8.49 9.44 1.80
N PRO A 177 -9.62 8.95 1.26
CA PRO A 177 -9.70 7.58 0.77
C PRO A 177 -8.73 7.41 -0.40
N GLY A 178 -7.99 6.30 -0.41
CA GLY A 178 -7.21 5.91 -1.57
C GLY A 178 -8.11 5.61 -2.76
N THR A 179 -7.67 5.96 -3.96
CA THR A 179 -8.40 5.70 -5.20
C THR A 179 -7.59 4.80 -6.12
N GLN A 180 -8.28 4.05 -6.98
CA GLN A 180 -7.63 3.27 -8.02
C GLN A 180 -6.76 4.14 -8.94
N ALA A 181 -7.25 5.33 -9.30
CA ALA A 181 -6.51 6.28 -10.14
C ALA A 181 -5.19 6.73 -9.47
N ALA A 182 -5.23 7.03 -8.17
CA ALA A 182 -4.02 7.39 -7.42
C ALA A 182 -3.04 6.20 -7.32
N TYR A 183 -3.53 4.98 -7.15
CA TYR A 183 -2.68 3.78 -7.20
C TYR A 183 -2.04 3.58 -8.58
N GLN A 184 -2.82 3.72 -9.66
CA GLN A 184 -2.34 3.58 -11.04
C GLN A 184 -1.24 4.59 -11.35
N LEU A 185 -1.41 5.85 -10.94
CA LEU A 185 -0.38 6.88 -11.08
C LEU A 185 0.98 6.46 -10.50
N ILE A 186 0.99 5.86 -9.30
CA ILE A 186 2.23 5.40 -8.66
C ILE A 186 2.74 4.10 -9.32
N SER A 187 1.82 3.28 -9.84
CA SER A 187 2.17 2.08 -10.60
C SER A 187 2.90 2.43 -11.88
N ASP A 188 2.39 3.40 -12.64
CA ASP A 188 2.96 3.87 -13.90
C ASP A 188 4.33 4.50 -13.68
N LEU A 189 4.48 5.33 -12.63
CA LEU A 189 5.79 5.86 -12.22
C LEU A 189 6.81 4.74 -11.94
N ASP A 190 6.41 3.72 -11.20
CA ASP A 190 7.28 2.57 -10.88
C ASP A 190 7.67 1.78 -12.14
N ASP A 191 6.77 1.66 -13.11
CA ASP A 191 7.06 1.02 -14.39
C ASP A 191 7.97 1.90 -15.28
N HIS A 192 7.80 3.21 -15.28
CA HIS A 192 8.71 4.16 -15.93
C HIS A 192 10.13 4.06 -15.37
N LEU A 193 10.30 3.92 -14.05
CA LEU A 193 11.61 3.71 -13.44
C LEU A 193 12.29 2.43 -13.92
N ARG A 194 11.52 1.35 -14.09
CA ARG A 194 12.03 0.02 -14.50
C ARG A 194 12.35 -0.10 -15.98
N THR A 195 11.66 0.65 -16.82
CA THR A 195 11.92 0.65 -18.27
C THR A 195 13.17 1.45 -18.66
N ARG A 196 13.79 2.14 -17.70
CA ARG A 196 15.08 2.81 -17.89
C ARG A 196 16.19 1.76 -18.11
N PRO A 197 17.03 1.91 -19.15
CA PRO A 197 18.27 1.15 -19.25
C PRO A 197 19.11 1.47 -18.01
N ALA A 198 19.41 0.46 -17.18
CA ALA A 198 20.39 0.59 -16.12
C ALA A 198 21.68 1.08 -16.79
N ALA A 199 22.02 2.36 -16.59
CA ALA A 199 23.31 2.88 -17.02
C ALA A 199 24.33 2.00 -16.32
N ALA A 200 25.06 1.22 -17.12
CA ALA A 200 25.96 0.18 -16.66
C ALA A 200 26.74 0.69 -15.45
N SER A 201 26.66 -0.04 -14.35
CA SER A 201 27.52 0.14 -13.18
C SER A 201 28.97 -0.16 -13.60
N SER A 202 29.59 0.75 -14.36
CA SER A 202 31.03 0.79 -14.59
C SER A 202 31.63 1.74 -13.58
N VAL A 203 31.46 1.42 -12.30
CA VAL A 203 32.52 1.76 -11.34
C VAL A 203 33.51 0.62 -11.47
N ALA A 204 34.37 0.70 -12.49
CA ALA A 204 35.61 -0.04 -12.48
C ALA A 204 36.32 0.41 -11.20
N GLN A 205 36.32 -0.45 -10.19
CA GLN A 205 37.14 -0.30 -9.00
C GLN A 205 38.57 -0.03 -9.51
N PRO A 206 39.18 1.13 -9.24
CA PRO A 206 40.59 1.29 -9.54
C PRO A 206 41.30 0.21 -8.72
N ALA A 207 41.97 -0.72 -9.41
CA ALA A 207 42.83 -1.70 -8.75
C ALA A 207 43.87 -0.91 -7.97
N VAL A 208 43.76 -0.92 -6.64
CA VAL A 208 44.77 -0.35 -5.75
C VAL A 208 46.04 -1.16 -6.00
N PRO A 209 47.11 -0.58 -6.57
CA PRO A 209 48.35 -1.32 -6.74
C PRO A 209 48.89 -1.63 -5.35
N ASN A 210 49.00 -2.90 -4.97
CA ASN A 210 49.59 -3.33 -3.70
C ASN A 210 51.08 -2.91 -3.66
N PRO A 211 51.49 -1.94 -2.81
CA PRO A 211 52.86 -1.42 -2.86
C PRO A 211 53.87 -2.22 -2.03
N TRP A 212 53.54 -3.44 -1.57
CA TRP A 212 54.36 -4.20 -0.62
C TRP A 212 54.86 -5.57 -1.14
N ALA A 213 54.79 -5.83 -2.46
CA ALA A 213 55.14 -7.13 -3.03
C ALA A 213 56.56 -7.26 -3.63
N GLN A 214 57.53 -6.39 -3.29
CA GLN A 214 58.93 -6.61 -3.69
C GLN A 214 59.92 -6.28 -2.57
N VAL A 215 60.13 -7.26 -1.69
CA VAL A 215 61.44 -7.47 -1.02
C VAL A 215 61.64 -8.97 -0.84
N ARG A 216 62.31 -9.62 -1.80
CA ARG A 216 63.23 -10.72 -1.53
C ARG A 216 64.12 -11.01 -2.74
#